data_AF-A0A4Z0A4N7-F1
#
_entry.id   AF-A0A4Z0A4N7-F1
#
_cell.length_a   1.000
_cell.length_b   1.000
_cell.length_c   1.000
_cell.angle_alpha   90.00
_cell.angle_beta   90.00
_cell.angle_gamma   90.00
#
_symmetry.space_group_name_H-M   'P 1'
#
loop_
_entity.id
_entity.type
_entity.pdbx_description
1 polymer ?
#
loop_
_entity_poly.entity_id
_entity_poly.type
_entity_poly.pdbx_seq_one_letter_code
_entity_poly.pdbx_strand_id
1 'polypeptide(L)'
;MKPSEASSTKGLALITQPSPVQAIINAFRKAPPMLFDVADDTHTLPVIAASPAMSALLLDDVNIDPMLRAPRSASPKSPDLSSLVASSSTSSASKRNAEDSTDADTPSKRIRLMTANLSQTTSGSFLVSKPKMTTLNRIAPPILQRAPFSAILEPNWSLICEMSKHEHLSHQDLAEGVKALTLNLRLAQLHVEAQDGIIESANAQLVIQNIYTDKLHHALFEKETKKVSKANRVVLNVGGTHLTDEEFIQEMEHRKQAREAGKEAKRIRKEQKVAKKAKKDASQAAWQEILIAHQSEVNTWKTLCDRLVQQGARKKDLPSKLR
;
A
#
# COMPACT_ATOMS: atom_id res chain seq x y z
N MET A 1 -14.26 37.87 43.62
CA MET A 1 -14.30 37.08 42.37
C MET A 1 -14.00 38.03 41.22
N LYS A 2 -12.91 37.82 40.47
CA LYS A 2 -12.57 38.64 39.29
C LYS A 2 -13.09 37.91 38.03
N PRO A 3 -13.73 38.61 37.09
CA PRO A 3 -14.11 38.00 35.81
C PRO A 3 -12.85 37.68 35.00
N SER A 4 -12.81 36.48 34.41
CA SER A 4 -11.75 36.05 33.50
C SER A 4 -11.80 36.85 32.20
N GLU A 5 -10.68 37.46 31.83
CA GLU A 5 -10.50 38.18 30.57
C GLU A 5 -10.67 37.23 29.38
N ALA A 6 -11.46 37.66 28.39
CA ALA A 6 -11.63 36.95 27.14
C ALA A 6 -10.31 36.99 26.36
N SER A 7 -9.63 35.83 26.33
CA SER A 7 -8.47 35.62 25.46
C SER A 7 -8.93 35.65 24.02
N SER A 8 -8.89 36.84 23.43
CA SER A 8 -9.18 37.10 22.03
C SER A 8 -8.06 36.51 21.19
N THR A 9 -8.33 35.36 20.58
CA THR A 9 -7.49 34.70 19.57
C THR A 9 -7.49 35.51 18.26
N LYS A 10 -6.88 36.70 18.29
CA LYS A 10 -6.50 37.44 17.10
C LYS A 10 -5.19 36.87 16.58
N GLY A 11 -5.29 36.12 15.49
CA GLY A 11 -4.16 35.61 14.74
C GLY A 11 -4.53 34.36 13.96
N LEU A 12 -5.38 34.52 12.94
CA LEU A 12 -5.65 33.54 11.89
C LEU A 12 -4.36 33.25 11.08
N ALA A 13 -3.31 32.74 11.73
CA ALA A 13 -2.45 31.82 11.02
C ALA A 13 -3.33 30.58 10.81
N LEU A 14 -3.75 30.34 9.57
CA LEU A 14 -4.24 29.03 9.17
C LEU A 14 -3.11 28.06 9.52
N ILE A 15 -3.13 27.49 10.73
CA ILE A 15 -2.45 26.24 10.99
C ILE A 15 -3.15 25.32 10.01
N THR A 16 -2.52 25.13 8.86
CA THR A 16 -2.91 24.16 7.84
C THR A 16 -2.78 22.82 8.50
N GLN A 17 -3.76 22.46 9.33
CA GLN A 17 -3.91 21.11 9.79
C GLN A 17 -4.02 20.29 8.50
N PRO A 18 -3.14 19.29 8.31
CA PRO A 18 -3.14 18.52 7.09
C PRO A 18 -4.46 17.76 7.04
N SER A 19 -5.40 18.30 6.27
CA SER A 19 -6.61 17.59 5.91
C SER A 19 -6.19 16.33 5.16
N PRO A 20 -6.85 15.18 5.36
CA PRO A 20 -6.61 13.98 4.56
C PRO A 20 -6.67 14.27 3.06
N VAL A 21 -7.50 15.23 2.63
CA VAL A 21 -7.56 15.72 1.25
C VAL A 21 -6.22 16.34 0.83
N GLN A 22 -5.68 17.25 1.65
CA GLN A 22 -4.39 17.89 1.39
C GLN A 22 -3.23 16.89 1.42
N ALA A 23 -3.31 15.87 2.28
CA ALA A 23 -2.32 14.79 2.34
C ALA A 23 -2.24 13.99 1.04
N ILE A 24 -3.39 13.75 0.40
CA ILE A 24 -3.49 13.08 -0.90
C ILE A 24 -2.99 14.00 -2.01
N ILE A 25 -3.50 15.24 -2.08
CA ILE A 25 -3.04 16.28 -3.03
C ILE A 25 -1.52 16.38 -3.01
N ASN A 26 -0.93 16.54 -1.82
CA ASN A 26 0.52 16.65 -1.66
C ASN A 26 1.27 15.38 -2.08
N ALA A 27 0.66 14.19 -1.95
CA ALA A 27 1.27 12.95 -2.42
C ALA A 27 1.33 12.89 -3.95
N PHE A 28 0.25 13.29 -4.63
CA PHE A 28 0.18 13.28 -6.10
C PHE A 28 0.95 14.44 -6.74
N ARG A 29 1.05 15.61 -6.09
CA ARG A 29 1.92 16.69 -6.58
C ARG A 29 3.41 16.35 -6.48
N LYS A 30 3.82 15.60 -5.45
CA LYS A 30 5.21 15.14 -5.28
C LYS A 30 5.59 14.05 -6.28
N ALA A 31 4.61 13.36 -6.82
CA ALA A 31 4.77 12.21 -7.70
C ALA A 31 3.62 12.24 -8.73
N PRO A 32 3.70 13.09 -9.77
CA PRO A 32 2.64 13.21 -10.75
C PRO A 32 2.46 11.92 -11.55
N PRO A 33 1.23 11.57 -11.97
CA PRO A 33 1.01 10.43 -12.85
C PRO A 33 1.80 10.64 -14.14
N MET A 34 2.71 9.71 -14.45
CA MET A 34 3.42 9.72 -15.72
C MET A 34 2.56 9.00 -16.77
N LEU A 35 2.79 9.30 -18.06
CA LEU A 35 2.05 8.71 -19.17
C LEU A 35 2.02 7.16 -19.14
N PHE A 36 3.05 6.53 -18.57
CA PHE A 36 3.13 5.08 -18.36
C PHE A 36 2.05 4.51 -17.44
N ASP A 37 1.42 5.33 -16.60
CA ASP A 37 0.43 4.90 -15.62
C ASP A 37 -1.00 4.78 -16.20
N VAL A 38 -1.21 5.27 -17.42
CA VAL A 38 -2.53 5.30 -18.09
C VAL A 38 -2.67 4.16 -19.10
N ALA A 39 -1.63 3.34 -19.29
CA ALA A 39 -1.72 2.15 -20.14
C ALA A 39 -2.58 1.08 -19.45
N ASP A 40 -3.77 0.82 -20.00
CA ASP A 40 -4.78 -0.14 -19.52
C ASP A 40 -4.22 -1.55 -19.24
N ASP A 41 -3.11 -1.93 -19.89
CA ASP A 41 -2.49 -3.25 -19.76
C ASP A 41 -1.68 -3.46 -18.47
N THR A 42 -1.51 -2.44 -17.63
CA THR A 42 -0.65 -2.54 -16.42
C THR A 42 -1.42 -2.84 -15.13
N HIS A 43 -2.75 -2.89 -15.17
CA HIS A 43 -3.60 -3.12 -14.00
C HIS A 43 -3.93 -4.61 -13.75
N THR A 44 -3.10 -5.54 -14.18
CA THR A 44 -3.02 -6.84 -13.48
C THR A 44 -2.46 -6.58 -12.09
N LEU A 45 -3.36 -6.28 -11.14
CA LEU A 45 -3.05 -6.32 -9.72
C LEU A 45 -2.24 -7.61 -9.48
N PRO A 46 -1.10 -7.56 -8.78
CA PRO A 46 -0.51 -8.78 -8.28
C PRO A 46 -1.61 -9.41 -7.44
N VAL A 47 -2.15 -10.52 -7.92
CA VAL A 47 -2.92 -11.46 -7.11
C VAL A 47 -2.04 -11.66 -5.89
N ILE A 48 -2.39 -11.00 -4.79
CA ILE A 48 -1.82 -11.28 -3.48
C ILE A 48 -2.02 -12.78 -3.40
N ALA A 49 -0.92 -13.54 -3.45
CA ALA A 49 -0.97 -14.98 -3.46
C ALA A 49 -1.74 -15.43 -2.22
N ALA A 50 -3.05 -15.60 -2.40
CA ALA A 50 -3.86 -16.41 -1.57
C ALA A 50 -3.18 -17.76 -1.67
N SER A 51 -2.59 -18.16 -0.55
CA SER A 51 -2.10 -19.51 -0.31
C SER A 51 -2.97 -20.51 -1.08
N PRO A 52 -2.40 -21.42 -1.89
CA PRO A 52 -3.16 -22.45 -2.58
C PRO A 52 -3.60 -23.49 -1.54
N ALA A 53 -4.66 -23.16 -0.81
CA ALA A 53 -5.38 -24.07 0.04
C ALA A 53 -6.77 -23.46 0.21
N MET A 54 -7.74 -24.03 -0.51
CA MET A 54 -9.20 -23.80 -0.46
C MET A 54 -9.79 -23.21 -1.75
N SER A 55 -9.57 -23.89 -2.89
CA SER A 55 -10.53 -23.91 -4.01
C SER A 55 -10.51 -25.31 -4.62
N ALA A 56 -11.08 -26.26 -3.89
CA ALA A 56 -11.47 -27.57 -4.39
C ALA A 56 -12.77 -27.95 -3.67
N LEU A 57 -13.84 -27.19 -3.94
CA LEU A 57 -15.21 -27.68 -3.85
C LEU A 57 -15.89 -27.23 -5.14
N LEU A 58 -15.72 -28.11 -6.11
CA LEU A 58 -16.45 -28.21 -7.35
C LEU A 58 -17.92 -28.47 -6.99
N LEU A 59 -18.85 -27.75 -7.64
CA LEU A 59 -20.21 -28.23 -7.82
C LEU A 59 -20.14 -29.47 -8.72
N ASP A 60 -20.31 -30.65 -8.14
CA ASP A 60 -20.72 -31.83 -8.89
C ASP A 60 -22.24 -31.78 -9.04
N ASP A 61 -22.71 -31.38 -10.22
CA ASP A 61 -23.99 -31.84 -10.75
C ASP A 61 -24.04 -31.57 -12.27
N VAL A 62 -23.55 -32.52 -13.09
CA VAL A 62 -24.21 -32.99 -14.32
C VAL A 62 -23.60 -34.37 -14.69
N ASN A 63 -24.40 -35.40 -14.41
CA ASN A 63 -24.53 -36.67 -15.11
C ASN A 63 -23.82 -36.78 -16.50
N ILE A 64 -22.67 -37.46 -16.57
CA ILE A 64 -22.09 -38.00 -17.81
C ILE A 64 -21.55 -39.42 -17.56
N ASP A 65 -21.99 -40.32 -18.44
CA ASP A 65 -21.79 -41.77 -18.59
C ASP A 65 -20.41 -42.36 -18.21
N PRO A 66 -20.32 -43.48 -17.46
CA PRO A 66 -19.06 -44.10 -17.06
C PRO A 66 -18.73 -45.33 -17.91
N MET A 67 -18.41 -45.15 -19.19
CA MET A 67 -17.65 -46.16 -19.93
C MET A 67 -16.64 -45.44 -20.81
N LEU A 68 -15.38 -45.88 -20.75
CA LEU A 68 -14.19 -45.35 -21.45
C LEU A 68 -13.29 -44.40 -20.63
N ARG A 69 -12.52 -44.97 -19.69
CA ARG A 69 -11.16 -44.48 -19.49
C ARG A 69 -10.19 -45.62 -19.14
N ALA A 70 -9.36 -45.94 -20.13
CA ALA A 70 -8.26 -46.90 -20.05
C ALA A 70 -7.12 -46.39 -19.13
N PRO A 71 -6.28 -47.30 -18.58
CA PRO A 71 -5.23 -46.96 -17.63
C PRO A 71 -3.98 -46.43 -18.37
N ARG A 72 -3.46 -45.28 -17.97
CA ARG A 72 -2.12 -44.82 -18.41
C ARG A 72 -1.07 -45.10 -17.34
N SER A 73 -0.11 -45.89 -17.81
CA SER A 73 1.12 -46.41 -17.25
C SER A 73 1.97 -45.44 -16.43
N ALA A 74 2.55 -46.00 -15.37
CA ALA A 74 3.70 -45.51 -14.64
C ALA A 74 5.00 -45.53 -15.47
N SER A 75 5.89 -44.55 -15.23
CA SER A 75 7.35 -44.69 -15.43
C SER A 75 8.13 -43.46 -14.92
N PRO A 76 9.46 -43.56 -14.69
CA PRO A 76 10.04 -43.15 -13.42
C PRO A 76 11.22 -42.14 -13.49
N LYS A 77 11.54 -41.61 -12.31
CA LYS A 77 12.86 -41.22 -11.73
C LYS A 77 13.93 -40.43 -12.53
N SER A 78 14.43 -39.41 -11.81
CA SER A 78 15.80 -38.83 -11.70
C SER A 78 16.32 -37.87 -12.79
N PRO A 79 17.35 -37.03 -12.50
CA PRO A 79 17.84 -36.50 -11.22
C PRO A 79 18.13 -34.97 -11.21
N ASP A 80 18.32 -34.43 -10.00
CA ASP A 80 19.34 -33.45 -9.56
C ASP A 80 19.69 -32.25 -10.47
N LEU A 81 19.36 -31.03 -10.01
CA LEU A 81 20.10 -29.81 -10.33
C LEU A 81 20.16 -28.89 -9.10
N SER A 82 21.27 -29.06 -8.40
CA SER A 82 21.86 -28.10 -7.47
C SER A 82 22.41 -26.89 -8.23
N SER A 83 21.81 -25.70 -8.09
CA SER A 83 22.45 -24.38 -8.28
C SER A 83 21.39 -23.28 -8.33
N LEU A 84 21.28 -22.49 -7.25
CA LEU A 84 21.05 -21.04 -7.27
C LEU A 84 20.95 -20.56 -5.82
N VAL A 85 22.11 -20.30 -5.23
CA VAL A 85 22.25 -19.59 -3.98
C VAL A 85 21.99 -18.11 -4.28
N ALA A 86 20.74 -17.68 -4.18
CA ALA A 86 20.40 -16.26 -4.14
C ALA A 86 20.67 -15.74 -2.73
N SER A 87 21.85 -15.11 -2.56
CA SER A 87 22.26 -14.43 -1.33
C SER A 87 21.24 -13.35 -0.96
N SER A 88 20.36 -13.68 -0.02
CA SER A 88 19.47 -12.73 0.64
C SER A 88 20.27 -11.96 1.68
N SER A 89 20.93 -10.89 1.25
CA SER A 89 21.55 -9.91 2.14
C SER A 89 20.47 -9.16 2.91
N THR A 90 20.17 -9.59 4.13
CA THR A 90 19.43 -8.79 5.10
C THR A 90 20.35 -7.68 5.59
N SER A 91 20.40 -6.57 4.84
CA SER A 91 21.07 -5.35 5.27
C SER A 91 20.29 -4.71 6.42
N SER A 92 21.00 -4.49 7.51
CA SER A 92 20.64 -3.65 8.64
C SER A 92 20.14 -2.28 8.17
N ALA A 93 19.04 -1.84 8.79
CA ALA A 93 18.39 -0.56 8.57
C ALA A 93 19.32 0.60 8.96
N SER A 94 20.18 1.00 8.03
CA SER A 94 20.85 2.27 8.02
C SER A 94 19.83 3.32 7.56
N LYS A 95 19.43 4.22 8.46
CA LYS A 95 18.77 5.50 8.13
C LYS A 95 19.72 6.31 7.24
N ARG A 96 19.75 6.00 5.94
CA ARG A 96 20.29 6.90 4.92
C ARG A 96 19.11 7.68 4.37
N ASN A 97 19.23 9.00 4.43
CA ASN A 97 18.31 9.95 3.83
C ASN A 97 18.20 9.61 2.33
N ALA A 98 17.08 9.01 1.95
CA ALA A 98 16.77 8.59 0.60
C ALA A 98 16.14 9.76 -0.16
N GLU A 99 16.91 10.82 -0.40
CA GLU A 99 16.42 11.98 -1.15
C GLU A 99 16.85 12.03 -2.62
N ASP A 100 17.66 11.10 -3.12
CA ASP A 100 18.21 11.25 -4.49
C ASP A 100 18.24 9.97 -5.33
N SER A 101 17.31 9.04 -5.12
CA SER A 101 17.06 8.02 -6.14
C SER A 101 15.99 8.55 -7.09
N THR A 102 16.42 8.88 -8.31
CA THR A 102 15.64 9.00 -9.56
C THR A 102 14.99 7.65 -9.94
N ASP A 103 14.49 6.95 -8.93
CA ASP A 103 13.82 5.68 -9.04
C ASP A 103 12.40 5.97 -9.53
N ALA A 104 12.12 5.42 -10.71
CA ALA A 104 10.98 5.69 -11.55
C ALA A 104 9.70 5.85 -10.71
N ASP A 105 8.90 6.86 -11.08
CA ASP A 105 7.71 7.21 -10.34
C ASP A 105 6.63 6.13 -10.53
N THR A 106 6.72 5.06 -9.73
CA THR A 106 5.82 3.91 -9.84
C THR A 106 4.52 4.16 -9.09
N PRO A 107 3.38 3.62 -9.56
CA PRO A 107 2.11 3.65 -8.82
C PRO A 107 2.24 3.19 -7.36
N SER A 108 3.08 2.18 -7.13
CA SER A 108 3.37 1.65 -5.78
C SER A 108 4.01 2.71 -4.87
N LYS A 109 4.91 3.54 -5.39
CA LYS A 109 5.55 4.63 -4.65
C LYS A 109 4.51 5.70 -4.28
N ARG A 110 3.63 6.09 -5.22
CA ARG A 110 2.53 7.02 -4.96
C ARG A 110 1.57 6.52 -3.88
N ILE A 111 1.12 5.27 -3.98
CA ILE A 111 0.21 4.68 -2.98
C ILE A 111 0.90 4.64 -1.61
N ARG A 112 2.19 4.30 -1.54
CA ARG A 112 2.96 4.33 -0.28
C ARG A 112 3.07 5.73 0.29
N LEU A 113 3.36 6.74 -0.53
CA LEU A 113 3.45 8.14 -0.09
C LEU A 113 2.09 8.67 0.38
N MET A 114 1.03 8.36 -0.35
CA MET A 114 -0.34 8.67 0.03
C MET A 114 -0.70 8.03 1.37
N THR A 115 -0.42 6.73 1.52
CA THR A 115 -0.62 5.97 2.76
C THR A 115 0.17 6.57 3.93
N ALA A 116 1.43 6.91 3.71
CA ALA A 116 2.27 7.53 4.72
C ALA A 116 1.72 8.89 5.15
N ASN A 117 1.36 9.77 4.20
CA ASN A 117 0.79 11.08 4.50
C ASN A 117 -0.55 10.96 5.23
N LEU A 118 -1.45 10.07 4.78
CA LEU A 118 -2.72 9.80 5.45
C LEU A 118 -2.50 9.30 6.88
N SER A 119 -1.52 8.42 7.10
CA SER A 119 -1.20 7.90 8.44
C SER A 119 -0.73 8.97 9.43
N GLN A 120 -0.14 10.06 8.93
CA GLN A 120 0.29 11.20 9.73
C GLN A 120 -0.85 12.17 10.07
N THR A 121 -1.96 12.12 9.34
CA THR A 121 -3.15 12.94 9.64
C THR A 121 -3.97 12.32 10.76
N THR A 122 -4.43 13.13 11.71
CA THR A 122 -5.28 12.68 12.82
C THR A 122 -6.59 12.07 12.31
N SER A 123 -7.21 12.70 11.32
CA SER A 123 -8.48 12.27 10.73
C SER A 123 -8.34 11.25 9.59
N GLY A 124 -7.18 11.08 8.95
CA GLY A 124 -6.99 10.09 7.88
C GLY A 124 -6.30 8.81 8.34
N SER A 125 -5.62 8.82 9.49
CA SER A 125 -4.89 7.66 10.01
C SER A 125 -5.78 6.44 10.22
N PHE A 126 -7.05 6.64 10.57
CA PHE A 126 -8.00 5.55 10.75
C PHE A 126 -8.31 4.83 9.45
N LEU A 127 -8.10 5.43 8.27
CA LEU A 127 -8.34 4.78 6.98
C LEU A 127 -7.30 3.72 6.67
N VAL A 128 -6.05 3.98 7.02
CA VAL A 128 -4.91 3.11 6.65
C VAL A 128 -4.43 2.21 7.78
N SER A 129 -4.80 2.52 9.01
CA SER A 129 -4.40 1.71 10.17
C SER A 129 -5.24 0.42 10.28
N LYS A 130 -4.77 -0.55 11.08
CA LYS A 130 -5.52 -1.80 11.33
C LYS A 130 -6.67 -1.77 12.37
N PRO A 131 -6.92 -0.71 13.18
CA PRO A 131 -7.93 -0.77 14.21
C PRO A 131 -9.33 -0.90 13.60
N LYS A 132 -10.21 -1.54 14.38
CA LYS A 132 -11.59 -1.80 13.97
C LYS A 132 -12.33 -0.51 13.73
N MET A 133 -13.07 -0.45 12.63
CA MET A 133 -13.94 0.69 12.34
C MET A 133 -15.05 0.79 13.38
N THR A 134 -15.10 1.91 14.10
CA THR A 134 -16.16 2.23 15.06
C THR A 134 -17.12 3.25 14.45
N THR A 135 -18.30 3.42 15.06
CA THR A 135 -19.29 4.42 14.65
C THR A 135 -18.79 5.86 14.75
N LEU A 136 -17.73 6.09 15.53
CA LEU A 136 -17.05 7.37 15.69
C LEU A 136 -16.17 7.71 14.48
N ASN A 137 -15.75 6.71 13.69
CA ASN A 137 -14.93 6.88 12.51
C ASN A 137 -15.83 7.15 11.30
N ARG A 138 -16.26 8.41 11.14
CA ARG A 138 -16.97 8.89 9.95
C ARG A 138 -16.09 9.85 9.19
N ILE A 139 -16.04 9.73 7.87
CA ILE A 139 -15.48 10.79 7.04
C ILE A 139 -16.45 11.98 7.10
N ALA A 140 -15.89 13.19 7.08
CA ALA A 140 -16.67 14.38 6.82
C ALA A 140 -17.44 14.24 5.49
N PRO A 141 -18.65 14.82 5.38
CA PRO A 141 -19.36 14.86 4.10
C PRO A 141 -18.50 15.54 3.03
N PRO A 142 -18.63 15.13 1.75
CA PRO A 142 -17.90 15.77 0.66
C PRO A 142 -18.21 17.27 0.64
N ILE A 143 -17.14 18.07 0.56
CA ILE A 143 -17.27 19.51 0.45
C ILE A 143 -17.35 19.82 -1.03
N LEU A 144 -18.55 20.15 -1.52
CA LEU A 144 -18.74 20.67 -2.87
C LEU A 144 -18.23 22.10 -2.91
N GLN A 145 -16.93 22.25 -3.17
CA GLN A 145 -16.33 23.56 -3.32
C GLN A 145 -16.81 24.15 -4.64
N ARG A 146 -17.60 25.23 -4.54
CA ARG A 146 -17.98 26.03 -5.68
C ARG A 146 -16.83 27.00 -5.98
N ALA A 147 -16.52 27.22 -7.25
CA ALA A 147 -15.62 28.31 -7.63
C ALA A 147 -16.11 29.60 -6.95
N PRO A 148 -15.22 30.40 -6.34
CA PRO A 148 -15.62 31.63 -5.68
C PRO A 148 -16.10 32.62 -6.75
N PHE A 149 -17.38 32.53 -7.10
CA PHE A 149 -18.07 33.38 -8.08
C PHE A 149 -17.95 34.87 -7.75
N SER A 150 -17.69 35.22 -6.49
CA SER A 150 -17.59 36.60 -6.01
C SER A 150 -16.18 37.18 -5.97
N ALA A 151 -15.12 36.36 -6.11
CA ALA A 151 -13.74 36.82 -5.87
C ALA A 151 -12.91 37.00 -7.14
N ILE A 152 -13.24 36.30 -8.23
CA ILE A 152 -12.49 36.37 -9.48
C ILE A 152 -13.38 37.02 -10.53
N LEU A 153 -13.00 38.21 -11.02
CA LEU A 153 -13.70 38.84 -12.15
C LEU A 153 -13.74 37.86 -13.33
N GLU A 154 -14.90 37.73 -13.96
CA GLU A 154 -15.03 36.90 -15.17
C GLU A 154 -14.22 37.53 -16.32
N PRO A 155 -13.45 36.74 -17.09
CA PRO A 155 -12.74 37.25 -18.26
C PRO A 155 -13.75 37.80 -19.28
N ASN A 156 -13.52 39.01 -19.77
CA ASN A 156 -14.33 39.58 -20.83
C ASN A 156 -13.90 39.00 -22.19
N TRP A 157 -14.65 38.02 -22.67
CA TRP A 157 -14.45 37.39 -23.98
C TRP A 157 -14.90 38.27 -25.15
N SER A 158 -15.68 39.34 -24.92
CA SER A 158 -16.13 40.24 -26.01
C SER A 158 -14.98 40.96 -26.71
N LEU A 159 -13.88 41.19 -25.98
CA LEU A 159 -12.70 41.90 -26.47
C LEU A 159 -12.05 41.23 -27.68
N ILE A 160 -12.12 39.90 -27.77
CA ILE A 160 -11.58 39.15 -28.92
C ILE A 160 -12.40 39.46 -30.19
N CYS A 161 -13.72 39.52 -30.04
CA CYS A 161 -14.65 39.84 -31.12
C CYS A 161 -14.58 41.32 -31.53
N GLU A 162 -14.27 42.21 -30.59
CA GLU A 162 -14.11 43.64 -30.87
C GLU A 162 -12.80 43.89 -31.64
N MET A 163 -11.68 43.34 -31.18
CA MET A 163 -10.37 43.56 -31.82
C MET A 163 -10.26 42.96 -33.23
N SER A 164 -11.04 41.93 -33.55
CA SER A 164 -11.06 41.30 -34.88
C SER A 164 -11.86 42.08 -35.93
N LYS A 165 -12.71 43.04 -35.53
CA LYS A 165 -13.60 43.77 -36.45
C LYS A 165 -12.99 45.05 -37.02
N HIS A 166 -11.88 45.53 -36.46
CA HIS A 166 -11.32 46.81 -36.85
C HIS A 166 -10.13 46.62 -37.80
N GLU A 167 -10.37 46.76 -39.11
CA GLU A 167 -9.32 46.69 -40.15
C GLU A 167 -8.31 47.85 -40.06
N HIS A 168 -8.68 48.98 -39.44
CA HIS A 168 -7.83 50.16 -39.28
C HIS A 168 -7.96 50.74 -37.86
N LEU A 169 -7.24 50.16 -36.89
CA LEU A 169 -7.08 50.74 -35.55
C LEU A 169 -5.94 51.75 -35.52
N SER A 170 -6.10 52.81 -34.73
CA SER A 170 -4.97 53.64 -34.36
C SER A 170 -3.96 52.81 -33.56
N HIS A 171 -2.68 53.15 -33.65
CA HIS A 171 -1.63 52.51 -32.85
C HIS A 171 -1.92 52.60 -31.34
N GLN A 172 -2.55 53.69 -30.89
CA GLN A 172 -2.96 53.84 -29.49
C GLN A 172 -4.05 52.83 -29.10
N ASP A 173 -5.09 52.69 -29.92
CA ASP A 173 -6.19 51.74 -29.66
C ASP A 173 -5.68 50.29 -29.63
N LEU A 174 -4.74 49.96 -30.51
CA LEU A 174 -4.09 48.66 -30.52
C LEU A 174 -3.31 48.41 -29.21
N ALA A 175 -2.55 49.40 -28.74
CA ALA A 175 -1.79 49.29 -27.48
C ALA A 175 -2.72 49.13 -26.27
N GLU A 176 -3.86 49.81 -26.25
CA GLU A 176 -4.89 49.67 -25.21
C GLU A 176 -5.57 48.29 -25.28
N GLY A 177 -5.92 47.83 -26.48
CA GLY A 177 -6.47 46.50 -26.72
C GLY A 177 -5.53 45.39 -26.26
N VAL A 178 -4.23 45.49 -26.56
CA VAL A 178 -3.21 44.51 -26.11
C VAL A 178 -3.12 44.50 -24.58
N LYS A 179 -3.17 45.66 -23.90
CA LYS A 179 -3.19 45.72 -22.43
C LYS A 179 -4.44 45.03 -21.86
N ALA A 180 -5.61 45.31 -22.43
CA ALA A 180 -6.88 44.72 -22.01
C ALA A 180 -6.90 43.20 -22.22
N LEU A 181 -6.43 42.71 -23.38
CA LEU A 181 -6.29 41.28 -23.65
C LEU A 181 -5.30 40.61 -22.70
N THR A 182 -4.16 41.25 -22.41
CA THR A 182 -3.16 40.71 -21.48
C THR A 182 -3.73 40.56 -20.07
N LEU A 183 -4.52 41.53 -19.61
CA LEU A 183 -5.22 41.45 -18.33
C LEU A 183 -6.23 40.28 -18.33
N ASN A 184 -7.06 40.17 -19.37
CA ASN A 184 -8.06 39.11 -19.47
C ASN A 184 -7.43 37.72 -19.56
N LEU A 185 -6.28 37.59 -20.24
CA LEU A 185 -5.52 36.35 -20.28
C LEU A 185 -5.03 35.95 -18.88
N ARG A 186 -4.52 36.91 -18.08
CA ARG A 186 -4.13 36.64 -16.69
C ARG A 186 -5.32 36.25 -15.82
N LEU A 187 -6.47 36.89 -15.99
CA LEU A 187 -7.70 36.49 -15.29
C LEU A 187 -8.12 35.08 -15.69
N ALA A 188 -8.10 34.75 -16.98
CA ALA A 188 -8.41 33.40 -17.47
C ALA A 188 -7.46 32.36 -16.88
N GLN A 189 -6.15 32.65 -16.79
CA GLN A 189 -5.17 31.77 -16.13
C GLN A 189 -5.52 31.53 -14.67
N LEU A 190 -5.84 32.58 -13.91
CA LEU A 190 -6.27 32.45 -12.51
C LEU A 190 -7.56 31.62 -12.36
N HIS A 191 -8.50 31.75 -13.29
CA HIS A 191 -9.71 30.92 -13.33
C HIS A 191 -9.39 29.45 -13.56
N VAL A 192 -8.52 29.14 -14.52
CA VAL A 192 -8.08 27.76 -14.80
C VAL A 192 -7.38 27.17 -13.59
N GLU A 193 -6.42 27.88 -12.99
CA GLU A 193 -5.72 27.42 -11.78
C GLU A 193 -6.67 27.18 -10.60
N ALA A 194 -7.67 28.06 -10.41
CA ALA A 194 -8.68 27.89 -9.37
C ALA A 194 -9.57 26.67 -9.63
N GLN A 195 -9.99 26.46 -10.89
CA GLN A 195 -10.78 25.29 -11.28
C GLN A 195 -9.99 24.00 -11.12
N ASP A 196 -8.73 23.96 -11.55
CA ASP A 196 -7.84 22.81 -11.38
C ASP A 196 -7.69 22.44 -9.91
N GLY A 197 -7.50 23.44 -9.03
CA GLY A 197 -7.46 23.21 -7.58
C GLY A 197 -8.75 22.60 -7.02
N ILE A 198 -9.92 23.04 -7.51
CA ILE A 198 -11.21 22.48 -7.11
C ILE A 198 -11.34 21.03 -7.59
N ILE A 199 -11.00 20.75 -8.85
CA ILE A 199 -11.04 19.40 -9.44
C ILE A 199 -10.10 18.46 -8.67
N GLU A 200 -8.88 18.90 -8.39
CA GLU A 200 -7.90 18.12 -7.62
C GLU A 200 -8.42 17.78 -6.21
N SER A 201 -9.05 18.76 -5.55
CA SER A 201 -9.67 18.56 -4.23
C SER A 201 -10.84 17.58 -4.27
N ALA A 202 -11.70 17.66 -5.29
CA ALA A 202 -12.83 16.76 -5.48
C ALA A 202 -12.35 15.33 -5.74
N ASN A 203 -11.34 15.17 -6.59
CA ASN A 203 -10.72 13.87 -6.88
C ASN A 203 -10.09 13.25 -5.61
N ALA A 204 -9.38 14.04 -4.82
CA ALA A 204 -8.82 13.58 -3.55
C ALA A 204 -9.91 13.15 -2.54
N GLN A 205 -11.05 13.85 -2.49
CA GLN A 205 -12.20 13.43 -1.70
C GLN A 205 -12.77 12.08 -2.15
N LEU A 206 -12.90 11.85 -3.47
CA LEU A 206 -13.36 10.57 -4.02
C LEU A 206 -12.44 9.41 -3.61
N VAL A 207 -11.12 9.62 -3.66
CA VAL A 207 -10.15 8.61 -3.21
C VAL A 207 -10.34 8.26 -1.73
N ILE A 208 -10.57 9.25 -0.87
CA ILE A 208 -10.84 9.04 0.56
C ILE A 208 -12.12 8.21 0.76
N GLN A 209 -13.19 8.57 0.05
CA GLN A 209 -14.46 7.87 0.14
C GLN A 209 -14.35 6.42 -0.32
N ASN A 210 -13.58 6.16 -1.38
CA ASN A 210 -13.33 4.81 -1.87
C ASN A 210 -12.60 3.97 -0.82
N ILE A 211 -11.47 4.47 -0.28
CA ILE A 211 -10.70 3.77 0.77
C ILE A 211 -11.56 3.48 2.00
N TYR A 212 -12.44 4.40 2.38
CA TYR A 212 -13.35 4.19 3.50
C TYR A 212 -14.41 3.12 3.23
N THR A 213 -14.98 3.12 2.03
CA THR A 213 -15.98 2.14 1.63
C THR A 213 -15.38 0.74 1.61
N ASP A 214 -14.18 0.59 1.04
CA ASP A 214 -13.42 -0.66 1.05
C ASP A 214 -13.17 -1.15 2.49
N LYS A 215 -12.77 -0.23 3.38
CA LYS A 215 -12.58 -0.57 4.78
C LYS A 215 -13.86 -1.00 5.47
N LEU A 216 -15.00 -0.38 5.13
CA LEU A 216 -16.31 -0.75 5.67
C LEU A 216 -16.70 -2.15 5.21
N HIS A 217 -16.51 -2.43 3.92
CA HIS A 217 -16.76 -3.75 3.34
C HIS A 217 -15.91 -4.82 4.02
N HIS A 218 -14.60 -4.58 4.19
CA HIS A 218 -13.75 -5.51 4.93
C HIS A 218 -14.21 -5.71 6.38
N ALA A 219 -14.59 -4.64 7.08
CA ALA A 219 -15.05 -4.74 8.46
C ALA A 219 -16.39 -5.50 8.60
N LEU A 220 -17.31 -5.30 7.65
CA LEU A 220 -18.57 -6.04 7.57
C LEU A 220 -18.33 -7.51 7.24
N PHE A 221 -17.53 -7.79 6.22
CA PHE A 221 -17.15 -9.14 5.82
C PHE A 221 -16.46 -9.90 6.97
N GLU A 222 -15.55 -9.27 7.71
CA GLU A 222 -14.95 -9.88 8.90
C GLU A 222 -15.98 -10.19 9.98
N LYS A 223 -16.98 -9.33 10.19
CA LYS A 223 -18.05 -9.57 11.17
C LYS A 223 -18.96 -10.70 10.72
N GLU A 224 -19.31 -10.75 9.44
CA GLU A 224 -20.14 -11.80 8.85
C GLU A 224 -19.44 -13.15 8.86
N THR A 225 -18.18 -13.22 8.40
CA THR A 225 -17.39 -14.46 8.45
C THR A 225 -17.10 -14.93 9.88
N LYS A 226 -16.83 -14.02 10.82
CA LYS A 226 -16.72 -14.37 12.25
C LYS A 226 -18.05 -14.84 12.82
N LYS A 227 -19.17 -14.24 12.39
CA LYS A 227 -20.50 -14.72 12.73
C LYS A 227 -20.71 -16.11 12.16
N VAL A 228 -20.39 -16.40 10.90
CA VAL A 228 -20.48 -17.75 10.31
C VAL A 228 -19.60 -18.74 11.09
N SER A 229 -18.36 -18.38 11.42
CA SER A 229 -17.45 -19.22 12.20
C SER A 229 -17.97 -19.51 13.62
N LYS A 230 -18.63 -18.54 14.26
CA LYS A 230 -19.31 -18.74 15.56
C LYS A 230 -20.70 -19.35 15.41
N ALA A 231 -21.35 -19.17 14.27
CA ALA A 231 -22.62 -19.72 13.83
C ALA A 231 -22.47 -21.11 13.20
N ASN A 232 -21.42 -21.82 13.62
CA ASN A 232 -21.55 -23.23 13.94
C ASN A 232 -22.57 -23.48 15.09
N ARG A 233 -23.24 -22.44 15.59
CA ARG A 233 -24.62 -22.51 16.08
C ARG A 233 -25.48 -23.02 14.92
N VAL A 234 -25.73 -24.33 14.96
CA VAL A 234 -26.65 -25.06 14.09
C VAL A 234 -27.82 -24.14 13.77
N VAL A 235 -27.83 -23.57 12.57
CA VAL A 235 -29.08 -23.10 11.99
C VAL A 235 -29.76 -24.41 11.68
N LEU A 236 -30.49 -24.93 12.67
CA LEU A 236 -31.46 -26.00 12.43
C LEU A 236 -32.29 -25.45 11.29
N ASN A 237 -32.26 -26.16 10.16
CA ASN A 237 -32.96 -25.75 8.96
C ASN A 237 -34.38 -25.33 9.35
N VAL A 238 -34.89 -24.33 8.64
CA VAL A 238 -36.12 -23.58 8.95
C VAL A 238 -37.40 -24.46 8.90
N GLY A 239 -37.28 -25.79 8.84
CA GLY A 239 -38.32 -26.77 9.08
C GLY A 239 -37.82 -27.77 10.13
N GLY A 240 -38.58 -27.95 11.22
CA GLY A 240 -38.19 -28.71 12.40
C GLY A 240 -37.76 -30.16 12.16
N THR A 241 -36.50 -30.36 11.74
CA THR A 241 -35.81 -31.65 11.78
C THR A 241 -35.73 -32.15 13.21
N HIS A 242 -36.09 -33.42 13.43
CA HIS A 242 -36.07 -34.03 14.75
C HIS A 242 -34.60 -34.25 15.16
N LEU A 243 -34.26 -33.89 16.40
CA LEU A 243 -32.89 -34.02 16.95
C LEU A 243 -32.42 -35.48 17.09
N THR A 244 -33.31 -36.43 16.83
CA THR A 244 -33.07 -37.88 16.86
C THR A 244 -32.81 -38.49 15.49
N ASP A 245 -32.95 -37.73 14.40
CA ASP A 245 -32.70 -38.27 13.06
C ASP A 245 -31.22 -38.66 12.91
N GLU A 246 -30.98 -39.85 12.36
CA GLU A 246 -29.64 -40.43 12.19
C GLU A 246 -28.72 -39.49 11.37
N GLU A 247 -29.29 -38.78 10.39
CA GLU A 247 -28.58 -37.79 9.58
C GLU A 247 -28.02 -36.63 10.43
N PHE A 248 -28.78 -36.19 11.44
CA PHE A 248 -28.34 -35.14 12.35
C PHE A 248 -27.19 -35.61 13.24
N ILE A 249 -27.26 -36.87 13.73
CA ILE A 249 -26.21 -37.48 14.54
C ILE A 249 -24.90 -37.59 13.73
N GLN A 250 -25.00 -38.07 12.48
CA GLN A 250 -23.84 -38.19 11.58
C GLN A 250 -23.21 -36.83 11.26
N GLU A 251 -24.01 -35.80 10.98
CA GLU A 251 -23.52 -34.44 10.74
C GLU A 251 -22.81 -33.87 11.97
N MET A 252 -23.35 -34.11 13.17
CA MET A 252 -22.71 -33.67 14.41
C MET A 252 -21.38 -34.38 14.69
N GLU A 253 -21.29 -35.68 14.41
CA GLU A 253 -20.04 -36.43 14.57
C GLU A 253 -19.00 -35.99 13.52
N HIS A 254 -19.39 -35.80 12.26
CA HIS A 254 -18.49 -35.27 11.22
C HIS A 254 -17.94 -33.89 11.60
N ARG A 255 -18.78 -33.00 12.14
CA ARG A 255 -18.34 -31.69 12.65
C ARG A 255 -17.37 -31.81 13.81
N LYS A 256 -17.61 -32.74 14.73
CA LYS A 256 -16.71 -33.01 15.87
C LYS A 256 -15.35 -33.52 15.38
N GLN A 257 -15.34 -34.46 14.44
CA GLN A 257 -14.11 -34.95 13.80
C GLN A 257 -13.36 -33.82 13.07
N ALA A 258 -14.07 -32.99 12.30
CA ALA A 258 -13.48 -31.83 11.63
C ALA A 258 -12.88 -30.82 12.62
N ARG A 259 -13.51 -30.62 13.79
CA ARG A 259 -12.97 -29.77 14.87
C ARG A 259 -11.70 -30.34 15.47
N GLU A 260 -11.66 -31.65 15.75
CA GLU A 260 -10.47 -32.31 16.29
C GLU A 260 -9.32 -32.33 15.26
N ALA A 261 -9.59 -32.68 14.00
CA ALA A 261 -8.62 -32.59 12.91
C ALA A 261 -8.08 -31.15 12.74
N GLY A 262 -8.95 -30.15 12.87
CA GLY A 262 -8.57 -28.74 12.82
C GLY A 262 -7.70 -28.30 14.01
N LYS A 263 -7.92 -28.84 15.22
CA LYS A 263 -7.05 -28.60 16.39
C LYS A 263 -5.69 -29.24 16.19
N GLU A 264 -5.65 -30.47 15.68
CA GLU A 264 -4.40 -31.19 15.44
C GLU A 264 -3.56 -30.52 14.35
N ALA A 265 -4.18 -30.14 13.22
CA ALA A 265 -3.52 -29.36 12.18
C ALA A 265 -2.94 -28.03 12.72
N LYS A 266 -3.62 -27.37 13.68
CA LYS A 266 -3.09 -26.16 14.34
C LYS A 266 -1.89 -26.46 15.24
N ARG A 267 -1.87 -27.59 15.95
CA ARG A 267 -0.70 -28.03 16.76
C ARG A 267 0.49 -28.31 15.86
N ILE A 268 0.31 -29.11 14.82
CA ILE A 268 1.33 -29.41 13.81
C ILE A 268 1.89 -28.12 13.19
N ARG A 269 1.04 -27.17 12.81
CA ARG A 269 1.49 -25.86 12.26
C ARG A 269 2.31 -25.05 13.26
N LYS A 270 1.99 -25.08 14.56
CA LYS A 270 2.78 -24.39 15.59
C LYS A 270 4.15 -25.04 15.76
N GLU A 271 4.19 -26.37 15.83
CA GLU A 271 5.44 -27.14 15.92
C GLU A 271 6.34 -26.91 14.71
N GLN A 272 5.79 -26.90 13.49
CA GLN A 272 6.54 -26.55 12.28
C GLN A 272 7.11 -25.13 12.31
N LYS A 273 6.36 -24.14 12.83
CA LYS A 273 6.87 -22.77 12.97
C LYS A 273 8.01 -22.68 13.98
N VAL A 274 7.90 -23.38 15.11
CA VAL A 274 8.96 -23.46 16.13
C VAL A 274 10.21 -24.14 15.54
N ALA A 275 10.04 -25.26 14.83
CA ALA A 275 11.15 -25.96 14.17
C ALA A 275 11.84 -25.11 13.09
N LYS A 276 11.06 -24.37 12.27
CA LYS A 276 11.63 -23.43 11.28
C LYS A 276 12.39 -22.29 11.94
N LYS A 277 11.88 -21.75 13.06
CA LYS A 277 12.59 -20.73 13.84
C LYS A 277 13.90 -21.27 14.41
N ALA A 278 13.87 -22.45 15.03
CA ALA A 278 15.07 -23.09 15.58
C ALA A 278 16.14 -23.34 14.51
N LYS A 279 15.75 -23.78 13.31
CA LYS A 279 16.68 -23.93 12.18
C LYS A 279 17.31 -22.60 11.77
N LYS A 280 16.52 -21.52 11.69
CA LYS A 280 17.02 -20.18 11.36
C LYS A 280 18.00 -19.68 12.42
N ASP A 281 17.65 -19.85 13.70
CA ASP A 281 18.48 -19.42 14.82
C ASP A 281 19.79 -20.22 14.86
N ALA A 282 19.78 -21.52 14.56
CA ALA A 282 20.98 -22.34 14.43
C ALA A 282 21.89 -21.91 13.27
N SER A 283 21.34 -21.63 12.09
CA SER A 283 22.11 -21.09 10.97
C SER A 283 22.71 -19.71 11.27
N GLN A 284 21.99 -18.87 11.99
CA GLN A 284 22.47 -17.56 12.40
C GLN A 284 23.60 -17.67 13.44
N ALA A 285 23.52 -18.60 14.39
CA ALA A 285 24.57 -18.87 15.35
C ALA A 285 25.86 -19.36 14.65
N ALA A 286 25.75 -20.32 13.73
CA ALA A 286 26.89 -20.80 12.95
C ALA A 286 27.55 -19.68 12.12
N TRP A 287 26.74 -18.79 11.52
CA TRP A 287 27.27 -17.62 10.81
C TRP A 287 28.03 -16.66 11.74
N GLN A 288 27.53 -16.43 12.95
CA GLN A 288 28.22 -15.60 13.94
C GLN A 288 29.56 -16.21 14.37
N GLU A 289 29.63 -17.52 14.55
CA GLU A 289 30.89 -18.22 14.84
C GLU A 289 31.91 -18.04 13.71
N ILE A 290 31.48 -18.16 12.44
CA ILE A 290 32.34 -17.91 11.27
C ILE A 290 32.83 -16.46 11.25
N LEU A 291 31.96 -15.48 11.55
CA LEU A 291 32.36 -14.08 11.62
C LEU A 291 33.39 -13.82 12.72
N ILE A 292 33.22 -14.43 13.90
CA ILE A 292 34.16 -14.30 15.02
C ILE A 292 35.51 -14.92 14.66
N ALA A 293 35.52 -16.11 14.05
CA ALA A 293 36.73 -16.78 13.58
C ALA A 293 37.46 -15.97 12.51
N HIS A 294 36.75 -15.50 11.48
CA HIS A 294 37.34 -14.64 10.45
C HIS A 294 37.89 -13.33 11.04
N GLN A 295 37.18 -12.73 12.00
CA GLN A 295 37.66 -11.51 12.65
C GLN A 295 38.95 -11.75 13.44
N SER A 296 39.10 -12.89 14.12
CA SER A 296 40.33 -13.24 14.82
C SER A 296 41.48 -13.54 13.85
N GLU A 297 41.22 -14.20 12.72
CA GLU A 297 42.18 -14.41 11.62
C GLU A 297 42.65 -13.08 11.00
N VAL A 298 41.72 -12.15 10.73
CA VAL A 298 42.07 -10.82 10.23
C VAL A 298 42.93 -10.05 11.25
N ASN A 299 42.63 -10.17 12.54
CA ASN A 299 43.42 -9.52 13.60
C ASN A 299 44.82 -10.13 13.73
N THR A 300 44.95 -11.46 13.68
CA THR A 300 46.25 -12.13 13.69
C THR A 300 47.07 -11.78 12.44
N TRP A 301 46.44 -11.74 11.26
CA TRP A 301 47.09 -11.27 10.04
C TRP A 301 47.57 -9.81 10.13
N LYS A 302 46.76 -8.90 10.69
CA LYS A 302 47.18 -7.50 10.91
C LYS A 302 48.40 -7.41 11.81
N THR A 303 48.40 -8.12 12.94
CA THR A 303 49.54 -8.10 13.88
C THR A 303 50.81 -8.70 13.26
N LEU A 304 50.71 -9.70 12.39
CA LEU A 304 51.84 -10.21 11.60
C LEU A 304 52.36 -9.18 10.59
N CYS A 305 51.45 -8.49 9.88
CA CYS A 305 51.83 -7.42 8.96
C CYS A 305 52.56 -6.28 9.69
N ASP A 306 52.02 -5.84 10.83
CA ASP A 306 52.63 -4.79 11.65
C ASP A 306 54.03 -5.19 12.13
N ARG A 307 54.21 -6.45 12.53
CA ARG A 307 55.52 -7.02 12.91
C ARG A 307 56.53 -7.00 11.75
N LEU A 308 56.11 -7.40 10.54
CA LEU A 308 56.98 -7.38 9.36
C LEU A 308 57.37 -5.95 8.95
N VAL A 309 56.44 -5.00 9.05
CA VAL A 309 56.73 -3.58 8.81
C VAL A 309 57.76 -3.07 9.82
N GLN A 310 57.65 -3.42 11.11
CA GLN A 310 58.65 -3.06 12.13
C GLN A 310 60.03 -3.66 11.86
N GLN A 311 60.11 -4.81 11.19
CA GLN A 311 61.36 -5.45 10.77
C GLN A 311 61.95 -4.85 9.48
N GLY A 312 61.34 -3.82 8.89
CA GLY A 312 61.84 -3.17 7.68
C GLY A 312 61.43 -3.85 6.37
N ALA A 313 60.47 -4.78 6.39
CA ALA A 313 59.95 -5.38 5.17
C ALA A 313 59.27 -4.33 4.27
N ARG A 314 59.49 -4.41 2.95
CA ARG A 314 58.85 -3.50 1.99
C ARG A 314 57.38 -3.89 1.84
N LYS A 315 56.50 -2.91 1.56
CA LYS A 315 55.04 -3.14 1.45
C LYS A 315 54.63 -4.22 0.43
N LYS A 316 55.46 -4.46 -0.59
CA LYS A 316 55.24 -5.48 -1.63
C LYS A 316 55.46 -6.91 -1.15
N ASP A 317 56.17 -7.10 -0.04
CA ASP A 317 56.54 -8.40 0.50
C ASP A 317 55.61 -8.82 1.67
N LEU A 318 54.57 -8.03 1.96
CA LEU A 318 53.55 -8.34 2.96
C LEU A 318 52.62 -9.45 2.45
N PRO A 319 52.19 -10.38 3.34
CA PRO A 319 51.24 -11.41 2.96
C PRO A 319 49.93 -10.79 2.49
N SER A 320 49.34 -11.34 1.43
CA SER A 320 48.07 -10.85 0.90
C SER A 320 46.98 -10.90 1.97
N LYS A 321 46.08 -9.91 1.96
CA LYS A 321 44.93 -9.86 2.85
C LYS A 321 44.03 -11.07 2.59
N LEU A 322 43.69 -11.80 3.65
CA LEU A 322 42.65 -12.84 3.62
C LEU A 322 41.34 -12.20 3.12
N ARG A 323 40.77 -12.77 2.06
CA ARG A 323 39.50 -12.34 1.45
C ARG A 323 38.34 -13.11 2.04
#